data_AF-M6W0B5-F1
#
_entry.id   AF-M6W0B5-F1
#
_cell.length_a   1.000
_cell.length_b   1.000
_cell.length_c   1.000
_cell.angle_alpha   90.00
_cell.angle_beta   90.00
_cell.angle_gamma   90.00
#
_symmetry.space_group_name_H-M   'P 1'
#
loop_
_entity.id
_entity.type
_entity.pdbx_description
1 polymer ?
#
loop_
_entity_poly.entity_id
_entity_poly.type
_entity_poly.pdbx_seq_one_letter_code
_entity_poly.pdbx_strand_id
1 'polypeptide(L)'
;MEEELIESKTITKEDLILIASSLKSFSNSYTDIVQVTFLISKTLEKFLQNPLFIFIHDPWGPHCKDIFNTLKELEKQKLITTTEDCYGLSKTFHITKLGYSIALKGKNLMSRYDKNSIKKLSSIINDFTYLEMIAYIKRNFSEIENNYQN
;
A
#
# COMPACT_ATOMS: atom_id res chain seq x y z
N MET A 1 -33.40 -5.54 -20.18
CA MET A 1 -33.11 -5.03 -18.83
C MET A 1 -32.07 -5.98 -18.28
N GLU A 2 -30.83 -5.76 -18.70
CA GLU A 2 -29.70 -6.60 -18.33
C GLU A 2 -29.31 -6.19 -16.90
N GLU A 3 -29.66 -7.02 -15.94
CA GLU A 3 -29.02 -7.01 -14.63
C GLU A 3 -27.57 -7.41 -14.86
N GLU A 4 -26.71 -6.42 -15.10
CA GLU A 4 -25.27 -6.58 -14.95
C GLU A 4 -25.05 -7.10 -13.52
N LEU A 5 -24.68 -8.38 -13.41
CA LEU A 5 -24.08 -8.92 -12.21
C LEU A 5 -22.96 -7.95 -11.83
N ILE A 6 -23.18 -7.15 -10.79
CA ILE A 6 -22.11 -6.44 -10.12
C ILE A 6 -21.31 -7.54 -9.43
N GLU A 7 -20.42 -8.17 -10.19
CA GLU A 7 -19.35 -9.00 -9.66
C GLU A 7 -18.69 -8.13 -8.58
N SER A 8 -18.78 -8.56 -7.32
CA SER A 8 -18.28 -7.82 -6.17
C SER A 8 -16.76 -7.86 -6.22
N LYS A 9 -16.17 -7.08 -7.13
CA LYS A 9 -14.74 -7.04 -7.38
C LYS A 9 -14.05 -6.82 -6.05
N THR A 10 -13.24 -7.79 -5.64
CA THR A 10 -12.45 -7.73 -4.42
C THR A 10 -11.18 -6.93 -4.69
N ILE A 11 -10.64 -6.31 -3.64
CA ILE A 11 -9.35 -5.62 -3.72
C ILE A 11 -8.24 -6.63 -3.91
N THR A 12 -7.37 -6.38 -4.91
CA THR A 12 -6.20 -7.21 -5.20
C THR A 12 -4.91 -6.64 -4.60
N LYS A 13 -3.81 -7.40 -4.66
CA LYS A 13 -2.47 -6.93 -4.28
C LYS A 13 -2.04 -5.70 -5.10
N GLU A 14 -2.31 -5.72 -6.40
CA GLU A 14 -2.00 -4.65 -7.34
C GLU A 14 -2.79 -3.38 -7.01
N ASP A 15 -4.09 -3.51 -6.72
CA ASP A 15 -4.93 -2.39 -6.29
C ASP A 15 -4.35 -1.73 -5.04
N LEU A 16 -3.95 -2.52 -4.03
CA LEU A 16 -3.34 -1.98 -2.81
C LEU A 16 -2.06 -1.21 -3.06
N ILE A 17 -1.16 -1.73 -3.88
CA ILE A 17 0.12 -1.08 -4.18
C ILE A 17 -0.08 0.18 -5.00
N LEU A 18 -1.02 0.18 -5.96
CA LEU A 18 -1.38 1.38 -6.71
C LEU A 18 -2.01 2.46 -5.83
N ILE A 19 -2.90 2.07 -4.91
CA ILE A 19 -3.46 2.99 -3.90
C ILE A 19 -2.33 3.55 -3.05
N ALA A 20 -1.46 2.69 -2.49
CA ALA A 20 -0.36 3.11 -1.65
C ALA A 20 0.59 4.08 -2.36
N SER A 21 0.91 3.80 -3.62
CA SER A 21 1.75 4.64 -4.49
C SER A 21 1.10 5.97 -4.89
N SER A 22 -0.18 6.19 -4.55
CA SER A 22 -0.93 7.40 -4.90
C SER A 22 -1.30 8.29 -3.72
N LEU A 23 -1.18 7.81 -2.47
CA LEU A 23 -1.70 8.52 -1.32
C LEU A 23 -0.80 9.69 -0.89
N LYS A 24 0.50 9.43 -0.72
CA LYS A 24 1.46 10.39 -0.15
C LYS A 24 2.05 11.36 -1.19
N SER A 25 2.47 10.83 -2.33
CA SER A 25 3.12 11.57 -3.42
C SER A 25 2.91 10.85 -4.75
N PHE A 26 3.15 11.52 -5.87
CA PHE A 26 3.24 10.86 -7.19
C PHE A 26 4.57 10.11 -7.38
N SER A 27 5.57 10.39 -6.54
CA SER A 27 6.88 9.74 -6.51
C SER A 27 7.19 9.29 -5.09
N ASN A 28 7.40 7.99 -4.89
CA ASN A 28 7.57 7.39 -3.57
C ASN A 28 8.80 6.48 -3.53
N SER A 29 9.42 6.39 -2.36
CA SER A 29 10.42 5.36 -2.08
C SER A 29 9.74 3.98 -1.92
N TYR A 30 10.53 2.90 -2.04
CA TYR A 30 10.03 1.55 -1.75
C TYR A 30 9.49 1.45 -0.31
N THR A 31 10.21 2.01 0.66
CA THR A 31 9.83 1.95 2.07
C THR A 31 8.54 2.68 2.37
N ASP A 32 8.29 3.85 1.74
CA ASP A 32 7.01 4.55 1.84
C ASP A 32 5.86 3.66 1.33
N ILE A 33 6.02 3.05 0.15
CA ILE A 33 5.00 2.18 -0.44
C ILE A 33 4.71 1.00 0.49
N VAL A 34 5.74 0.36 1.06
CA VAL A 34 5.58 -0.78 1.96
C VAL A 34 4.83 -0.38 3.23
N GLN A 35 5.22 0.70 3.89
CA GLN A 35 4.58 1.13 5.13
C GLN A 35 3.12 1.54 4.91
N VAL A 36 2.84 2.23 3.80
CA VAL A 36 1.46 2.60 3.43
C VAL A 36 0.63 1.35 3.10
N THR A 37 1.19 0.42 2.32
CA THR A 37 0.52 -0.85 2.00
C THR A 37 0.23 -1.66 3.25
N PHE A 38 1.14 -1.68 4.22
CA PHE A 38 0.95 -2.33 5.51
C PHE A 38 -0.25 -1.74 6.26
N LEU A 39 -0.32 -0.41 6.41
CA LEU A 39 -1.41 0.24 7.13
C LEU A 39 -2.77 0.02 6.46
N ILE A 40 -2.83 0.07 5.13
CA ILE A 40 -4.05 -0.23 4.38
C ILE A 40 -4.43 -1.70 4.60
N SER A 41 -3.48 -2.62 4.46
CA SER A 41 -3.70 -4.06 4.64
C SER A 41 -4.28 -4.37 6.02
N LYS A 42 -3.71 -3.80 7.08
CA LYS A 42 -4.23 -3.95 8.45
C LYS A 42 -5.60 -3.35 8.66
N THR A 43 -5.90 -2.22 8.00
CA THR A 43 -7.25 -1.62 8.05
C THR A 43 -8.30 -2.50 7.37
N LEU A 44 -7.90 -3.24 6.33
CA LEU A 44 -8.78 -4.10 5.56
C LEU A 44 -8.82 -5.56 6.04
N GLU A 45 -7.90 -5.98 6.90
CA GLU A 45 -7.77 -7.37 7.37
C GLU A 45 -9.08 -7.92 7.94
N LYS A 46 -9.88 -7.10 8.62
CA LYS A 46 -11.20 -7.49 9.17
C LYS A 46 -12.28 -7.75 8.11
N PHE A 47 -12.06 -7.32 6.87
CA PHE A 47 -13.01 -7.47 5.76
C PHE A 47 -12.55 -8.46 4.70
N LEU A 48 -11.24 -8.73 4.65
CA LEU A 48 -10.65 -9.68 3.73
C LEU A 48 -10.59 -11.04 4.41
N GLN A 49 -11.06 -12.09 3.71
CA GLN A 49 -11.03 -13.45 4.25
C GLN A 49 -9.59 -13.97 4.44
N ASN A 50 -8.63 -13.45 3.67
CA ASN A 50 -7.22 -13.83 3.72
C ASN A 50 -6.32 -12.59 3.61
N PRO A 51 -5.16 -12.58 4.29
CA PRO A 51 -4.18 -11.50 4.14
C PRO A 51 -3.60 -11.50 2.72
N LEU A 52 -3.56 -10.31 2.09
CA LEU A 52 -3.01 -10.14 0.74
C LEU A 52 -1.47 -10.13 0.72
N PHE A 53 -0.84 -9.82 1.85
CA PHE A 53 0.61 -9.75 1.99
C PHE A 53 1.05 -10.36 3.31
N ILE A 54 2.24 -10.95 3.30
CA ILE A 54 2.93 -11.43 4.49
C ILE A 54 4.05 -10.43 4.79
N PHE A 55 3.95 -9.74 5.92
CA PHE A 55 4.92 -8.75 6.34
C PHE A 55 5.89 -9.33 7.36
N ILE A 56 7.18 -9.13 7.10
CA ILE A 56 8.24 -9.31 8.10
C ILE A 56 8.52 -7.93 8.68
N HIS A 57 8.87 -7.85 9.95
CA HIS A 57 9.15 -6.57 10.59
C HIS A 57 10.58 -6.54 11.08
N ASP A 58 11.19 -5.37 11.06
CA ASP A 58 12.47 -5.03 11.70
C ASP A 58 12.39 -3.69 12.46
N PRO A 59 13.43 -3.27 13.18
CA PRO A 59 13.43 -1.99 13.89
C PRO A 59 13.08 -0.76 13.01
N TRP A 60 13.23 -0.88 11.69
CA TRP A 60 12.97 0.14 10.66
C TRP A 60 11.60 -0.01 9.98
N GLY A 61 10.78 -0.97 10.41
CA GLY A 61 9.37 -1.10 10.04
C GLY A 61 9.04 -2.38 9.27
N PRO A 62 7.86 -2.43 8.62
CA PRO A 62 7.44 -3.58 7.83
C PRO A 62 8.24 -3.70 6.53
N HIS A 63 8.44 -4.95 6.10
CA HIS A 63 9.08 -5.36 4.86
C HIS A 63 8.23 -6.45 4.19
N CYS A 64 8.13 -6.41 2.86
CA CYS A 64 7.42 -7.45 2.12
C CYS A 64 8.00 -7.60 0.71
N LYS A 65 8.69 -8.73 0.46
CA LYS A 65 9.29 -9.02 -0.85
C LYS A 65 8.26 -9.05 -1.98
N ASP A 66 7.04 -9.50 -1.70
CA ASP A 66 5.95 -9.54 -2.66
C ASP A 66 5.61 -8.15 -3.20
N ILE A 67 5.70 -7.09 -2.38
CA ILE A 67 5.44 -5.72 -2.83
C ILE A 67 6.43 -5.32 -3.92
N PHE A 68 7.71 -5.64 -3.75
CA PHE A 68 8.73 -5.34 -4.76
C PHE A 68 8.48 -6.09 -6.08
N ASN A 69 8.08 -7.37 -5.99
CA ASN A 69 7.75 -8.15 -7.18
C ASN A 69 6.52 -7.57 -7.90
N THR A 70 5.47 -7.19 -7.17
CA THR A 70 4.28 -6.58 -7.77
C THR A 70 4.60 -5.21 -8.37
N LEU A 71 5.48 -4.40 -7.77
CA LEU A 71 5.94 -3.14 -8.37
C LEU A 71 6.59 -3.36 -9.75
N LYS A 72 7.40 -4.42 -9.90
CA LYS A 72 7.99 -4.78 -11.21
C LYS A 72 6.93 -5.19 -12.23
N GLU A 73 5.90 -5.92 -11.82
CA GLU A 73 4.80 -6.27 -12.72
C GLU A 73 3.99 -5.04 -13.12
N LEU A 74 3.69 -4.14 -12.18
CA LEU A 74 3.02 -2.87 -12.45
C LEU A 74 3.84 -1.95 -13.38
N GLU A 75 5.17 -2.01 -13.28
CA GLU A 75 6.07 -1.31 -14.19
C GLU A 75 6.02 -1.88 -15.62
N LYS A 76 6.03 -3.21 -15.78
CA LYS A 76 5.82 -3.84 -17.10
C LYS A 76 4.48 -3.45 -17.73
N GLN A 77 3.46 -3.27 -16.90
CA GLN A 77 2.13 -2.80 -17.31
C GLN A 77 2.05 -1.28 -17.55
N LYS A 78 3.15 -0.53 -17.34
CA LYS A 78 3.22 0.93 -17.46
C LYS A 78 2.27 1.68 -16.51
N LEU A 79 1.95 1.06 -15.37
CA LEU A 79 1.15 1.68 -14.30
C LEU A 79 2.03 2.44 -13.30
N ILE A 80 3.28 2.02 -13.18
CA ILE A 80 4.34 2.68 -12.42
C ILE A 80 5.56 2.84 -13.33
N THR A 81 6.38 3.84 -13.08
CA THR A 81 7.69 4.04 -13.70
C THR A 81 8.75 4.14 -12.61
N THR A 82 9.84 3.40 -12.73
CA THR A 82 10.96 3.52 -11.79
C THR A 82 12.01 4.48 -12.35
N THR A 83 12.50 5.37 -11.51
CA THR A 83 13.72 6.12 -11.78
C THR A 83 14.77 5.76 -10.74
N GLU A 84 16.02 5.75 -11.17
CA GLU A 84 17.17 5.43 -10.33
C GLU A 84 18.08 6.67 -10.27
N ASP A 85 18.79 6.83 -9.14
CA ASP A 85 19.87 7.81 -9.09
C ASP A 85 21.02 7.44 -10.03
N CYS A 86 21.97 8.35 -10.23
CA CYS A 86 23.12 8.13 -11.10
C CYS A 86 24.03 6.97 -10.67
N TYR A 87 23.83 6.41 -9.48
CA TYR A 87 24.59 5.29 -8.93
C TYR A 87 23.78 3.99 -8.92
N GLY A 88 22.49 4.00 -9.32
CA GLY A 88 21.59 2.85 -9.25
C GLY A 88 21.23 2.41 -7.81
N LEU A 89 21.56 3.23 -6.80
CA LEU A 89 21.44 2.87 -5.39
C LEU A 89 20.03 3.18 -4.85
N SER A 90 19.48 4.33 -5.26
CA SER A 90 18.17 4.78 -4.82
C SER A 90 17.16 4.64 -5.95
N LYS A 91 16.08 3.88 -5.71
CA LYS A 91 14.95 3.75 -6.63
C LYS A 91 13.76 4.52 -6.12
N THR A 92 13.16 5.32 -6.99
CA THR A 92 11.87 5.99 -6.74
C THR A 92 10.85 5.50 -7.75
N PHE A 93 9.63 5.26 -7.26
CA PHE A 93 8.53 4.70 -8.02
C PHE A 93 7.49 5.78 -8.26
N HIS A 94 7.18 6.03 -9.53
CA HIS A 94 6.31 7.09 -9.98
C HIS A 94 5.02 6.50 -10.53
N ILE A 95 3.88 6.84 -9.95
CA ILE A 95 2.60 6.37 -10.48
C ILE A 95 2.27 7.10 -11.78
N THR A 96 1.92 6.35 -12.83
CA THR A 96 1.54 6.97 -14.11
C THR A 96 0.11 7.49 -14.05
N LYS A 97 -0.30 8.31 -15.03
CA LYS A 97 -1.69 8.78 -15.13
C LYS A 97 -2.69 7.60 -15.20
N LEU A 98 -2.33 6.53 -15.91
CA LEU A 98 -3.14 5.31 -16.00
C LEU A 98 -3.19 4.59 -14.65
N GLY A 99 -2.03 4.40 -14.01
CA GLY A 99 -1.94 3.81 -12.66
C GLY A 99 -2.78 4.58 -11.64
N TYR A 100 -2.74 5.91 -11.67
CA TYR A 100 -3.52 6.78 -10.79
C TYR A 100 -5.03 6.62 -11.03
N SER A 101 -5.48 6.52 -12.29
CA SER A 101 -6.90 6.27 -12.58
C SER A 101 -7.39 4.93 -12.02
N ILE A 102 -6.54 3.90 -12.02
CA ILE A 102 -6.85 2.59 -11.44
C ILE A 102 -6.84 2.68 -9.92
N ALA A 103 -5.83 3.32 -9.34
CA ALA A 103 -5.73 3.58 -7.90
C ALA A 103 -6.99 4.30 -7.36
N LEU A 104 -7.53 5.28 -8.10
CA LEU A 104 -8.76 5.97 -7.72
C LEU A 104 -9.98 5.03 -7.69
N LYS A 105 -10.10 4.14 -8.68
CA LYS A 105 -11.15 3.10 -8.69
C LYS A 105 -10.99 2.15 -7.50
N GLY A 106 -9.76 1.71 -7.23
CA GLY A 106 -9.42 0.88 -6.08
C GLY A 106 -9.74 1.56 -4.74
N LYS A 107 -9.42 2.85 -4.60
CA LYS A 107 -9.74 3.63 -3.39
C LYS A 107 -11.25 3.77 -3.17
N ASN A 108 -12.02 3.96 -4.24
CA ASN A 108 -13.48 4.00 -4.17
C ASN A 108 -14.06 2.65 -3.74
N LEU A 109 -13.51 1.55 -4.27
CA LEU A 109 -13.87 0.20 -3.83
C LEU A 109 -13.52 -0.02 -2.35
N MET A 110 -12.31 0.39 -1.94
CA MET A 110 -11.82 0.30 -0.56
C MET A 110 -12.71 1.04 0.44
N SER A 111 -13.20 2.21 0.03
CA SER A 111 -14.09 3.03 0.86
C SER A 111 -15.47 2.39 1.09
N ARG A 112 -15.85 1.36 0.33
CA ARG A 112 -17.08 0.59 0.55
C ARG A 112 -16.98 -0.34 1.76
N TYR A 113 -15.76 -0.75 2.13
CA TYR A 113 -15.54 -1.60 3.31
C TYR A 113 -15.60 -0.80 4.61
N ASP A 114 -14.85 0.31 4.71
CA ASP A 114 -14.84 1.18 5.91
C ASP A 114 -14.42 2.61 5.58
N LYS A 115 -15.38 3.42 5.12
CA LYS A 115 -15.15 4.81 4.71
C LYS A 115 -14.45 5.66 5.79
N ASN A 116 -14.81 5.47 7.06
CA ASN A 116 -14.28 6.29 8.15
C ASN A 116 -12.83 5.94 8.47
N SER A 117 -12.52 4.64 8.58
CA SER A 117 -11.14 4.18 8.81
C SER A 117 -10.23 4.55 7.64
N ILE A 118 -10.70 4.41 6.41
CA ILE A 118 -9.95 4.80 5.20
C ILE A 118 -9.69 6.31 5.13
N LYS A 119 -10.67 7.15 5.51
CA LYS A 119 -10.48 8.61 5.55
C LYS A 119 -9.45 8.99 6.61
N LYS A 120 -9.54 8.42 7.82
CA LYS A 120 -8.57 8.64 8.90
C LYS A 120 -7.18 8.19 8.48
N LEU A 121 -7.07 7.02 7.87
CA LEU A 121 -5.82 6.47 7.38
C LEU A 121 -5.18 7.37 6.30
N SER A 122 -5.99 7.89 5.38
CA SER A 122 -5.49 8.81 4.34
C SER A 122 -4.90 10.10 4.94
N SER A 123 -5.50 10.65 6.00
CA SER A 123 -4.94 11.80 6.71
C SER A 123 -3.59 11.45 7.33
N ILE A 124 -3.53 10.35 8.08
CA ILE A 124 -2.31 9.87 8.75
C ILE A 124 -1.15 9.72 7.75
N ILE A 125 -1.40 9.06 6.61
CA ILE A 125 -0.38 8.82 5.59
C ILE A 125 0.16 10.13 4.99
N ASN A 126 -0.71 11.12 4.81
CA ASN A 126 -0.36 12.38 4.18
C ASN A 126 0.37 13.32 5.14
N ASP A 127 0.04 13.25 6.42
CA ASP A 127 0.56 14.15 7.44
C ASP A 127 1.87 13.65 8.04
N PHE A 128 2.14 12.33 8.01
CA PHE A 128 3.27 11.74 8.73
C PHE A 128 4.54 11.63 7.87
N THR A 129 5.67 11.98 8.50
CA THR A 129 7.00 11.60 8.05
C THR A 129 7.22 10.10 8.17
N TYR A 130 8.33 9.61 7.59
CA TYR A 130 8.73 8.21 7.68
C TYR A 130 8.86 7.70 9.13
N LEU A 131 9.53 8.47 10.00
CA LEU A 131 9.74 8.06 11.40
C LEU A 131 8.42 8.10 12.21
N GLU A 132 7.54 9.05 11.92
CA GLU A 132 6.21 9.12 12.54
C GLU A 132 5.34 7.93 12.11
N MET A 133 5.43 7.50 10.85
CA MET A 133 4.79 6.27 10.39
C MET A 133 5.29 5.03 11.14
N ILE A 134 6.61 4.88 11.34
CA ILE A 134 7.17 3.77 12.12
C ILE A 134 6.65 3.80 13.55
N ALA A 135 6.73 4.96 14.22
CA ALA A 135 6.27 5.12 15.59
C ALA A 135 4.78 4.79 15.72
N TYR A 136 3.97 5.22 14.76
CA TYR A 136 2.55 4.90 14.70
C TYR A 136 2.31 3.39 14.52
N ILE A 137 3.03 2.75 13.60
CA ILE A 137 2.91 1.30 13.37
C ILE A 137 3.24 0.53 14.65
N LYS A 138 4.38 0.82 15.29
CA LYS A 138 4.80 0.16 16.53
C LYS A 138 3.77 0.34 17.65
N ARG A 139 3.25 1.56 17.82
CA ARG A 139 2.27 1.88 18.87
C ARG A 139 0.92 1.17 18.69
N ASN A 140 0.46 1.01 17.45
CA ASN A 140 -0.91 0.52 17.18
C ASN A 140 -0.96 -0.97 16.81
N PHE A 141 0.18 -1.59 16.48
CA PHE A 141 0.27 -2.98 16.07
C PHE A 141 1.36 -3.69 16.89
N SER A 142 1.19 -3.70 18.21
CA SER A 142 2.18 -4.25 19.18
C SER A 142 2.42 -5.76 19.05
N GLU A 143 1.51 -6.49 18.41
CA GLU A 143 1.71 -7.89 17.98
C GLU A 143 2.96 -8.10 17.13
N ILE A 144 3.49 -7.02 16.53
CA ILE A 144 4.74 -7.01 15.77
C ILE A 144 5.97 -7.17 16.67
N GLU A 145 5.94 -6.68 17.92
CA GLU A 145 7.12 -6.71 18.78
C GLU A 145 7.48 -8.14 19.25
N ASN A 146 6.49 -9.02 19.36
CA ASN A 146 6.69 -10.40 19.78
C ASN A 146 7.41 -11.28 18.74
N ASN A 147 7.51 -10.84 17.48
CA ASN A 147 8.26 -11.54 16.43
C ASN A 147 9.76 -11.18 16.40
N TYR A 148 10.22 -10.26 17.25
CA TYR A 148 11.66 -9.94 17.38
C TYR A 148 12.43 -10.84 18.35
N GLN A 149 11.72 -11.60 19.18
CA GLN A 149 12.30 -12.36 20.28
C GLN A 149 12.36 -13.88 20.05
N ASN A 150 12.06 -14.36 18.83
CA ASN A 150 12.22 -15.76 18.44
C ASN A 150 13.32 -15.94 17.40
#